data_AF-A0A9Q0S1V1-F1
#
_entry.id   AF-A0A9Q0S1V1-F1
#
_cell.length_a   1.000
_cell.length_b   1.000
_cell.length_c   1.000
_cell.angle_alpha   90.00
_cell.angle_beta   90.00
_cell.angle_gamma   90.00
#
_symmetry.space_group_name_H-M   'P 1'
#
loop_
_entity.id
_entity.type
_entity.pdbx_description
1 polymer ?
#
loop_
_entity_poly.entity_id
_entity_poly.type
_entity_poly.pdbx_seq_one_letter_code
_entity_poly.pdbx_strand_id
1 'polypeptide(L)'
;MKCSDQDELLELLTQKKVLLAEISHYESNEKINREKQNDYDGTFMSPDGVGIIPSNTRLQIAIYNNIESDTDSNIEIKIITNNTTVIRSVLLFSEGIFESETFIAYPEDRAVSRIIIPFKIPKDNCYDVNIKALVGHEDSQQYHVFELTRQLPTFSMYAIREDFHDKIQMNEIEIDHSNYVAFRVNERFQRICLWINQNFLLSNDIVPEELEDSNEIKLYMVSLYDNSNILFKFNDENQIKIVTQHMELAGTFIQSLAKFMNMENLQTEANYPQIEELISVLFRKIDGLQTSYRNLTLDMAQKKNLQKNLIVRIEDARLYRQDVLPGLYADMNKLTEDLMNSHMIRQKNFQEIQKSLQGVNVILKAASKLRVGTYASTMMQQLKEAVKMKNVEAINKTIAHGVN
;
A
#
# COMPACT_ATOMS: atom_id res chain seq x y z
N MET A 1 -6.85 45.84 10.25
CA MET A 1 -8.23 45.89 9.72
C MET A 1 -8.33 46.51 8.31
N LYS A 2 -7.50 47.48 7.90
CA LYS A 2 -7.57 48.09 6.54
C LYS A 2 -6.83 47.36 5.40
N CYS A 3 -6.03 46.32 5.68
CA CYS A 3 -5.28 45.58 4.65
C CYS A 3 -6.14 44.51 3.96
N SER A 4 -7.02 43.82 4.70
CA SER A 4 -7.89 42.76 4.17
C SER A 4 -8.82 43.28 3.07
N ASP A 5 -9.44 44.45 3.29
CA ASP A 5 -10.40 45.04 2.36
C ASP A 5 -9.77 45.42 1.00
N GLN A 6 -8.46 45.71 0.97
CA GLN A 6 -7.76 46.04 -0.28
C GLN A 6 -7.38 44.79 -1.08
N ASP A 7 -7.02 43.72 -0.38
CA ASP A 7 -6.69 42.43 -1.00
C ASP A 7 -7.96 41.77 -1.56
N GLU A 8 -9.08 41.85 -0.85
CA GLU A 8 -10.40 41.40 -1.33
C GLU A 8 -10.85 42.19 -2.57
N LEU A 9 -10.64 43.51 -2.59
CA LEU A 9 -10.95 44.35 -3.76
C LEU A 9 -10.11 43.95 -4.99
N LEU A 10 -8.83 43.65 -4.79
CA LEU A 10 -7.93 43.20 -5.86
C LEU A 10 -8.32 41.81 -6.38
N GLU A 11 -8.74 40.91 -5.51
CA GLU A 11 -9.26 39.59 -5.89
C GLU A 11 -10.52 39.73 -6.75
N LEU A 12 -11.48 40.54 -6.32
CA LEU A 12 -12.71 40.80 -7.07
C LEU A 12 -12.46 41.46 -8.44
N LEU A 13 -11.49 42.39 -8.52
CA LEU A 13 -11.09 42.99 -9.78
C LEU A 13 -10.43 41.96 -10.73
N THR A 14 -9.69 41.02 -10.17
CA THR A 14 -9.07 39.92 -10.94
C THR A 14 -10.14 38.96 -11.45
N GLN A 15 -11.08 38.54 -10.59
CA GLN A 15 -12.23 37.72 -10.98
C GLN A 15 -13.07 38.42 -12.06
N LYS A 16 -13.35 39.72 -11.92
CA LYS A 16 -14.05 40.50 -12.95
C LYS A 16 -13.33 40.47 -14.29
N LYS A 17 -12.01 40.61 -14.31
CA LYS A 17 -11.21 40.53 -15.55
C LYS A 17 -11.28 39.14 -16.19
N VAL A 18 -11.20 38.07 -15.39
CA VAL A 18 -11.35 36.69 -15.87
C VAL A 18 -12.72 36.46 -16.51
N LEU A 19 -13.79 36.86 -15.83
CA LEU A 19 -15.16 36.71 -16.34
C LEU A 19 -15.40 37.53 -17.62
N LEU A 20 -14.86 38.74 -17.71
CA LEU A 20 -14.96 39.55 -18.94
C LEU A 20 -14.23 38.89 -20.13
N ALA A 21 -13.07 38.29 -19.87
CA ALA A 21 -12.34 37.54 -20.90
C ALA A 21 -13.13 36.29 -21.35
N GLU A 22 -13.77 35.59 -20.40
CA GLU A 22 -14.61 34.43 -20.66
C GLU A 22 -15.84 34.80 -21.51
N ILE A 23 -16.53 35.89 -21.20
CA ILE A 23 -17.64 36.42 -22.01
C ILE A 23 -17.17 36.76 -23.43
N SER A 24 -16.04 37.45 -23.56
CA SER A 24 -15.46 37.77 -24.87
C SER A 24 -15.14 36.51 -25.68
N HIS A 25 -14.72 35.43 -25.01
CA HIS A 25 -14.47 34.15 -25.64
C HIS A 25 -15.77 33.48 -26.11
N TYR A 26 -16.83 33.49 -25.29
CA TYR A 26 -18.15 32.98 -25.68
C TYR A 26 -18.76 33.74 -26.85
N GLU A 27 -18.69 35.07 -26.86
CA GLU A 27 -19.19 35.89 -27.96
C GLU A 27 -18.43 35.62 -29.27
N SER A 28 -17.12 35.40 -29.19
CA SER A 28 -16.29 35.06 -30.36
C SER A 28 -16.63 33.66 -30.89
N ASN A 29 -16.82 32.68 -29.99
CA ASN A 29 -17.22 31.32 -30.36
C ASN A 29 -18.63 31.28 -30.97
N GLU A 30 -19.57 32.09 -30.49
CA GLU A 30 -20.90 32.26 -31.08
C GLU A 30 -20.81 32.78 -32.52
N LYS A 31 -19.99 33.80 -32.78
CA LYS A 31 -19.78 34.35 -34.14
C LYS A 31 -19.22 33.29 -35.08
N ILE A 32 -18.17 32.58 -34.67
CA ILE A 32 -17.55 31.50 -35.43
C ILE A 32 -18.57 30.38 -35.70
N ASN A 33 -19.40 29.99 -34.73
CA ASN A 33 -20.42 28.97 -34.93
C ASN A 33 -21.56 29.41 -35.86
N ARG A 34 -21.89 30.70 -35.92
CA ARG A 34 -22.85 31.24 -36.90
C ARG A 34 -22.27 31.25 -38.31
N GLU A 35 -20.98 31.53 -38.46
CA GLU A 35 -20.26 31.49 -39.75
C GLU A 35 -20.07 30.06 -40.28
N LYS A 36 -19.90 29.07 -39.39
CA LYS A 36 -19.82 27.62 -39.72
C LYS A 36 -21.08 27.03 -40.37
N GLN A 37 -22.25 27.68 -40.30
CA GLN A 37 -23.46 27.15 -40.95
C GLN A 37 -23.41 27.22 -42.49
N ASN A 38 -22.40 27.87 -43.08
CA ASN A 38 -22.31 28.10 -44.52
C ASN A 38 -21.23 27.29 -45.26
N ASP A 39 -20.30 26.61 -44.57
CA ASP A 39 -19.22 25.83 -45.22
C ASP A 39 -19.08 24.43 -44.60
N TYR A 40 -19.12 23.41 -45.47
CA TYR A 40 -19.29 21.98 -45.15
C TYR A 40 -17.98 21.19 -45.01
N ASP A 41 -16.83 21.84 -44.76
CA ASP A 41 -15.55 21.13 -44.66
C ASP A 41 -14.85 21.34 -43.31
N GLY A 42 -14.63 20.22 -42.62
CA GLY A 42 -14.44 20.10 -41.18
C GLY A 42 -13.02 20.34 -40.67
N THR A 43 -12.29 21.33 -41.18
CA THR A 43 -10.95 21.68 -40.65
C THR A 43 -10.72 23.18 -40.65
N PHE A 44 -11.42 23.90 -39.77
CA PHE A 44 -11.16 25.31 -39.52
C PHE A 44 -10.16 25.47 -38.38
N MET A 45 -8.93 25.86 -38.73
CA MET A 45 -8.05 26.58 -37.82
C MET A 45 -8.57 28.02 -37.73
N SER A 46 -8.75 28.55 -36.53
CA SER A 46 -9.00 29.99 -36.39
C SER A 46 -7.78 30.79 -36.88
N PRO A 47 -7.94 32.06 -37.30
CA PRO A 47 -6.83 32.91 -37.75
C PRO A 47 -5.68 33.05 -36.73
N ASP A 48 -5.95 32.78 -35.45
CA ASP A 48 -5.03 32.90 -34.33
C ASP A 48 -4.39 31.56 -33.89
N GLY A 49 -4.54 30.48 -34.67
CA GLY A 49 -3.97 29.18 -34.32
C GLY A 49 -4.63 28.49 -33.12
N VAL A 50 -5.81 28.99 -32.69
CA VAL A 50 -6.65 28.32 -31.68
C VAL A 50 -7.27 27.09 -32.34
N GLY A 51 -6.90 25.90 -31.87
CA GLY A 51 -7.44 24.64 -32.31
C GLY A 51 -8.88 24.47 -31.87
N ILE A 52 -9.82 24.80 -32.75
CA ILE A 52 -11.25 24.61 -32.51
C ILE A 52 -11.53 23.11 -32.52
N ILE A 53 -11.99 22.56 -31.40
CA ILE A 53 -12.46 21.17 -31.32
C ILE A 53 -13.98 21.08 -31.53
N PRO A 54 -14.49 19.93 -31.99
CA PRO A 54 -15.93 19.67 -31.98
C PRO A 54 -16.53 19.77 -30.58
N SER A 55 -17.69 20.40 -30.44
CA SER A 55 -18.36 20.59 -29.14
C SER A 55 -18.86 19.27 -28.52
N ASN A 56 -18.97 18.20 -29.31
CA ASN A 56 -19.32 16.86 -28.86
C ASN A 56 -18.09 16.00 -28.50
N THR A 57 -16.89 16.58 -28.43
CA THR A 57 -15.68 15.87 -27.99
C THR A 57 -15.86 15.41 -26.54
N ARG A 58 -15.68 14.10 -26.31
CA ARG A 58 -15.76 13.48 -24.98
C ARG A 58 -14.56 12.56 -24.80
N LEU A 59 -14.04 12.55 -23.57
CA LEU A 59 -13.04 11.59 -23.13
C LEU A 59 -13.72 10.39 -22.48
N GLN A 60 -13.42 9.20 -22.99
CA GLN A 60 -13.74 7.94 -22.35
C GLN A 60 -12.51 7.49 -21.56
N ILE A 61 -12.72 7.23 -20.27
CA ILE A 61 -11.67 6.77 -19.35
C ILE A 61 -12.11 5.42 -18.81
N ALA A 62 -11.25 4.44 -18.97
CA ALA A 62 -11.38 3.12 -18.34
C ALA A 62 -10.14 2.86 -17.48
N ILE A 63 -10.35 2.27 -16.31
CA ILE A 63 -9.29 1.84 -15.41
C ILE A 63 -9.48 0.33 -15.23
N TYR A 64 -8.44 -0.44 -15.47
CA TYR A 64 -8.49 -1.89 -15.33
C TYR A 64 -7.12 -2.44 -14.91
N ASN A 65 -7.15 -3.67 -14.43
CA ASN A 65 -5.96 -4.39 -14.00
C ASN A 65 -5.34 -5.09 -15.22
N ASN A 66 -4.03 -4.92 -15.43
CA ASN A 66 -3.29 -5.71 -16.40
C ASN A 66 -2.54 -6.83 -15.67
N ILE A 67 -2.94 -8.07 -15.94
CA ILE A 67 -2.31 -9.29 -15.40
C ILE A 67 -1.37 -9.85 -16.47
N GLU A 68 -0.17 -9.29 -16.57
CA GLU A 68 0.91 -9.91 -17.35
C GLU A 68 1.69 -10.91 -16.50
N SER A 69 2.07 -12.04 -17.12
CA SER A 69 2.64 -13.20 -16.44
C SER A 69 4.09 -13.03 -15.95
N ASP A 70 4.76 -11.92 -16.32
CA ASP A 70 6.16 -11.65 -15.97
C ASP A 70 6.30 -10.20 -15.47
N THR A 71 6.34 -10.03 -14.14
CA THR A 71 6.76 -8.83 -13.36
C THR A 71 6.10 -7.46 -13.60
N ASP A 72 5.44 -7.24 -14.73
CA ASP A 72 4.89 -5.94 -15.15
C ASP A 72 3.40 -5.79 -14.86
N SER A 73 2.82 -6.66 -14.03
CA SER A 73 1.43 -6.56 -13.61
C SER A 73 1.18 -5.21 -12.93
N ASN A 74 0.26 -4.42 -13.48
CA ASN A 74 0.05 -3.02 -13.10
C ASN A 74 -1.43 -2.61 -13.28
N ILE A 75 -1.77 -1.41 -12.82
CA ILE A 75 -3.08 -0.81 -13.12
C ILE A 75 -2.89 0.09 -14.33
N GLU A 76 -3.77 -0.03 -15.32
CA GLU A 76 -3.75 0.78 -16.52
C GLU A 76 -4.92 1.77 -16.54
N ILE A 77 -4.61 3.06 -16.78
CA ILE A 77 -5.61 4.06 -17.15
C ILE A 77 -5.60 4.19 -18.68
N LYS A 78 -6.71 3.84 -19.30
CA LYS A 78 -6.94 3.99 -20.73
C LYS A 78 -7.81 5.20 -20.99
N ILE A 79 -7.29 6.16 -21.73
CA ILE A 79 -7.99 7.40 -22.08
C ILE A 79 -8.13 7.45 -23.61
N ILE A 80 -9.36 7.66 -24.08
CA ILE A 80 -9.73 7.64 -25.50
C ILE A 80 -10.59 8.86 -25.83
N THR A 81 -10.32 9.50 -26.96
CA THR A 81 -11.19 10.51 -27.56
C THR A 81 -12.26 9.85 -28.45
N ASN A 82 -13.49 10.37 -28.42
CA ASN A 82 -14.62 9.81 -29.19
C ASN A 82 -14.67 10.25 -30.67
N ASN A 83 -13.72 11.04 -31.14
CA ASN A 83 -13.71 11.63 -32.47
C ASN A 83 -12.27 11.75 -33.02
N THR A 84 -12.07 12.56 -34.06
CA THR A 84 -10.77 12.77 -34.73
C THR A 84 -9.76 13.60 -33.95
N THR A 85 -10.09 14.03 -32.73
CA THR A 85 -9.14 14.75 -31.87
C THR A 85 -8.11 13.81 -31.26
N VAL A 86 -6.93 14.36 -31.01
CA VAL A 86 -5.77 13.66 -30.47
C VAL A 86 -5.45 14.17 -29.06
N ILE A 87 -4.87 13.28 -28.26
CA ILE A 87 -4.38 13.57 -26.91
C ILE A 87 -2.90 13.93 -27.04
N ARG A 88 -2.56 15.16 -26.65
CA ARG A 88 -1.18 15.67 -26.67
C ARG A 88 -0.40 15.26 -25.44
N SER A 89 -1.02 15.33 -24.27
CA SER A 89 -0.45 14.84 -23.02
C SER A 89 -1.53 14.70 -21.96
N VAL A 90 -1.25 13.91 -20.94
CA VAL A 90 -2.11 13.67 -19.80
C VAL A 90 -1.31 13.89 -18.53
N LEU A 91 -1.83 14.73 -17.64
CA LEU A 91 -1.33 14.89 -16.29
C LEU A 91 -2.25 14.15 -15.33
N LEU A 92 -1.69 13.26 -14.53
CA LEU A 92 -2.36 12.60 -13.41
C LEU A 92 -1.89 13.26 -12.12
N PHE A 93 -2.82 13.66 -11.27
CA PHE A 93 -2.55 14.19 -9.94
C PHE A 93 -3.17 13.26 -8.91
N SER A 94 -2.38 12.76 -7.97
CA SER A 94 -2.90 11.97 -6.86
C SER A 94 -1.93 12.01 -5.68
N GLU A 95 -2.49 12.19 -4.48
CA GLU A 95 -1.72 12.19 -3.23
C GLU A 95 -1.32 10.75 -2.88
N GLY A 96 -0.01 10.52 -2.70
CA GLY A 96 0.51 9.25 -2.20
C GLY A 96 0.58 8.10 -3.21
N ILE A 97 0.18 8.29 -4.48
CA ILE A 97 0.45 7.32 -5.57
C ILE A 97 1.80 7.62 -6.23
N PHE A 98 2.06 8.89 -6.56
CA PHE A 98 3.26 9.31 -7.30
C PHE A 98 4.26 10.01 -6.37
N GLU A 99 5.56 9.83 -6.59
CA GLU A 99 6.62 10.43 -5.75
C GLU A 99 6.57 11.96 -5.69
N SER A 100 6.15 12.60 -6.80
CA SER A 100 6.02 14.05 -6.92
C SER A 100 4.55 14.51 -6.97
N GLU A 101 3.60 13.68 -6.53
CA GLU A 101 2.13 13.90 -6.58
C GLU A 101 1.53 14.06 -7.99
N THR A 102 2.37 14.26 -8.99
CA THR A 102 2.03 14.40 -10.41
C THR A 102 2.77 13.40 -11.26
N PHE A 103 2.07 12.80 -12.21
CA PHE A 103 2.62 11.96 -13.25
C PHE A 103 2.20 12.51 -14.61
N ILE A 104 3.18 12.72 -15.50
CA ILE A 104 2.93 13.28 -16.83
C ILE A 104 3.19 12.19 -17.86
N ALA A 105 2.14 11.83 -18.60
CA ALA A 105 2.24 10.96 -19.76
C ALA A 105 2.15 11.79 -21.03
N TYR A 106 3.10 11.60 -21.94
CA TYR A 106 3.05 12.17 -23.28
C TYR A 106 3.47 11.10 -24.29
N PRO A 107 2.80 11.01 -25.45
CA PRO A 107 3.25 10.12 -26.52
C PRO A 107 4.53 10.71 -27.16
N GLU A 108 5.56 9.88 -27.35
CA GLU A 108 6.90 10.34 -27.77
C GLU A 108 6.95 10.86 -29.21
N ASP A 109 6.25 10.20 -30.15
CA ASP A 109 6.37 10.50 -31.58
C ASP A 109 5.20 11.32 -32.15
N ARG A 110 3.95 10.97 -31.84
CA ARG A 110 2.75 11.60 -32.40
C ARG A 110 1.63 11.67 -31.39
N ALA A 111 0.80 12.70 -31.50
CA ALA A 111 -0.42 12.78 -30.71
C ALA A 111 -1.36 11.62 -31.10
N VAL A 112 -1.93 10.95 -30.11
CA VAL A 112 -2.72 9.71 -30.30
C VAL A 112 -4.14 9.91 -29.82
N SER A 113 -5.11 9.29 -30.47
CA SER A 113 -6.50 9.26 -30.00
C SER A 113 -6.71 8.37 -28.78
N ARG A 114 -5.73 7.52 -28.45
CA ARG A 114 -5.73 6.60 -27.31
C ARG A 114 -4.37 6.60 -26.62
N ILE A 115 -4.37 6.81 -25.30
CA ILE A 115 -3.20 6.67 -24.44
C ILE A 115 -3.49 5.68 -23.31
N ILE A 116 -2.51 4.84 -22.97
CA ILE A 116 -2.56 3.88 -21.87
C ILE A 116 -1.43 4.24 -20.92
N ILE A 117 -1.76 4.39 -19.64
CA ILE A 117 -0.81 4.83 -18.62
C ILE A 117 -0.77 3.75 -17.53
N PRO A 118 0.31 2.95 -17.46
CA PRO A 118 0.51 2.00 -16.39
C PRO A 118 1.04 2.69 -15.13
N PHE A 119 0.54 2.31 -13.96
CA PHE A 119 1.07 2.76 -12.68
C PHE A 119 0.81 1.72 -11.58
N LYS A 120 1.52 1.84 -10.45
CA LYS A 120 1.34 0.99 -9.26
C LYS A 120 0.98 1.85 -8.07
N ILE A 121 0.04 1.38 -7.27
CA ILE A 121 -0.35 2.01 -6.01
C ILE A 121 0.56 1.44 -4.91
N PRO A 122 1.09 2.25 -3.98
CA PRO A 122 2.03 1.74 -2.97
C PRO A 122 1.36 1.10 -1.74
N LYS A 123 0.11 1.45 -1.43
CA LYS A 123 -0.64 0.95 -0.26
C LYS A 123 -2.12 0.84 -0.55
N ASP A 124 -2.79 -0.12 0.07
CA ASP A 124 -4.23 -0.34 -0.07
C ASP A 124 -5.03 0.74 0.67
N ASN A 125 -5.39 1.79 -0.07
CA ASN A 125 -6.23 2.89 0.37
C ASN A 125 -7.09 3.34 -0.80
N CYS A 126 -8.16 4.07 -0.50
CA CYS A 126 -8.92 4.76 -1.53
C CYS A 126 -8.15 6.01 -1.96
N TYR A 127 -7.94 6.17 -3.27
CA TYR A 127 -7.22 7.32 -3.82
C TYR A 127 -8.08 8.04 -4.86
N ASP A 128 -8.03 9.36 -4.85
CA ASP A 128 -8.61 10.16 -5.92
C ASP A 128 -7.51 10.51 -6.93
N VAL A 129 -7.79 10.23 -8.20
CA VAL A 129 -6.91 10.54 -9.33
C VAL A 129 -7.57 11.62 -10.17
N ASN A 130 -6.98 12.81 -10.15
CA ASN A 130 -7.39 13.91 -11.01
C ASN A 130 -6.61 13.84 -12.32
N ILE A 131 -7.33 13.80 -13.43
CA ILE A 131 -6.81 13.58 -14.78
C ILE A 131 -7.03 14.88 -15.54
N LYS A 132 -5.95 15.49 -16.01
CA LYS A 132 -5.98 16.62 -16.93
C LYS A 132 -5.42 16.19 -18.27
N ALA A 133 -6.28 16.05 -19.27
CA ALA A 133 -5.90 15.64 -20.61
C ALA A 133 -5.95 16.83 -21.57
N LEU A 134 -4.84 17.07 -22.27
CA LEU A 134 -4.74 18.09 -23.33
C LEU A 134 -5.19 17.47 -24.66
N VAL A 135 -6.30 17.96 -25.18
CA VAL A 135 -6.98 17.42 -26.37
C VAL A 135 -7.09 18.49 -27.46
N GLY A 136 -6.82 18.13 -28.71
CA GLY A 136 -6.89 19.05 -29.84
C GLY A 136 -6.64 18.34 -31.16
N HIS A 137 -6.21 19.08 -32.18
CA HIS A 137 -5.75 18.54 -33.46
C HIS A 137 -4.21 18.43 -33.47
N GLU A 138 -3.66 17.59 -34.35
CA GLU A 138 -2.21 17.32 -34.40
C GLU A 138 -1.38 18.60 -34.58
N ASP A 139 -1.81 19.50 -35.47
CA ASP A 139 -1.11 20.75 -35.82
C ASP A 139 -1.48 21.96 -34.94
N SER A 140 -2.29 21.77 -33.89
CA SER A 140 -2.74 22.88 -33.06
C SER A 140 -1.66 23.37 -32.11
N GLN A 141 -1.52 24.69 -31.96
CA GLN A 141 -0.66 25.30 -30.93
C GLN A 141 -1.35 25.40 -29.56
N GLN A 142 -2.69 25.37 -29.56
CA GLN A 142 -3.51 25.44 -28.34
C GLN A 142 -4.36 24.18 -28.21
N TYR A 143 -4.42 23.63 -27.01
CA TYR A 143 -5.17 22.42 -26.69
C TYR A 143 -6.20 22.72 -25.61
N HIS A 144 -7.35 22.07 -25.69
CA HIS A 144 -8.36 22.11 -24.65
C HIS A 144 -7.95 21.17 -23.51
N VAL A 145 -8.06 21.66 -22.27
CA VAL A 145 -7.78 20.85 -21.07
C VAL A 145 -9.10 20.27 -20.58
N PHE A 146 -9.21 18.95 -20.63
CA PHE A 146 -10.31 18.22 -20.01
C PHE A 146 -9.89 17.76 -18.62
N GLU A 147 -10.68 18.13 -17.62
CA GLU A 147 -10.45 17.76 -16.23
C GLU A 147 -11.48 16.71 -15.79
N LEU A 148 -11.02 15.56 -15.31
CA LEU A 148 -11.85 14.49 -14.80
C LEU A 148 -11.26 13.94 -13.51
N THR A 149 -12.11 13.59 -12.54
CA THR A 149 -11.69 12.92 -11.31
C THR A 149 -12.20 11.49 -11.31
N ARG A 150 -11.32 10.53 -11.01
CA ARG A 150 -11.67 9.11 -10.83
C ARG A 150 -11.17 8.65 -9.47
N GLN A 151 -12.04 7.96 -8.74
CA GLN A 151 -11.70 7.36 -7.47
C GLN A 151 -11.29 5.90 -7.69
N LEU A 152 -10.14 5.53 -7.14
CA LEU A 152 -9.64 4.17 -7.09
C LEU A 152 -10.09 3.50 -5.78
N PRO A 153 -10.75 2.33 -5.86
CA PRO A 153 -11.11 1.54 -4.68
C PRO A 153 -9.89 1.13 -3.83
N THR A 154 -10.14 0.82 -2.56
CA THR A 154 -9.11 0.44 -1.59
C THR A 154 -8.21 -0.71 -2.06
N PHE A 155 -8.80 -1.73 -2.69
CA PHE A 155 -8.14 -2.95 -3.13
C PHE A 155 -7.97 -3.00 -4.65
N SER A 156 -7.60 -1.86 -5.24
CA SER A 156 -7.38 -1.73 -6.69
C SER A 156 -6.26 -2.62 -7.24
N MET A 157 -5.28 -3.01 -6.42
CA MET A 157 -4.13 -3.84 -6.83
C MET A 157 -4.42 -5.35 -6.80
N TYR A 158 -5.67 -5.77 -6.59
CA TYR A 158 -6.07 -7.17 -6.54
C TYR A 158 -7.01 -7.47 -7.70
N ALA A 159 -6.48 -8.15 -8.72
CA ALA A 159 -7.20 -8.42 -9.95
C ALA A 159 -7.93 -9.76 -9.87
N ILE A 160 -9.18 -9.81 -10.35
CA ILE A 160 -9.91 -11.07 -10.51
C ILE A 160 -9.44 -11.77 -11.78
N ARG A 161 -9.18 -13.08 -11.72
CA ARG A 161 -8.94 -13.88 -12.92
C ARG A 161 -10.29 -14.23 -13.57
N GLU A 162 -10.54 -13.71 -14.76
CA GLU A 162 -11.80 -13.90 -15.51
C GLU A 162 -12.05 -15.34 -15.96
N ASP A 163 -11.07 -16.24 -15.85
CA ASP A 163 -11.17 -17.67 -16.21
C ASP A 163 -12.12 -18.51 -15.32
N PHE A 164 -12.84 -17.90 -14.38
CA PHE A 164 -13.75 -18.60 -13.46
C PHE A 164 -15.24 -18.47 -13.80
N HIS A 165 -15.58 -17.90 -14.95
CA HIS A 165 -16.92 -18.02 -15.52
C HIS A 165 -17.05 -19.40 -16.19
N ASP A 166 -17.86 -20.27 -15.59
CA ASP A 166 -18.41 -21.51 -16.14
C ASP A 166 -17.56 -22.38 -17.10
N LYS A 167 -17.22 -23.58 -16.63
CA LYS A 167 -16.92 -24.79 -17.44
C LYS A 167 -15.59 -24.83 -18.21
N ILE A 168 -14.53 -24.20 -17.72
CA ILE A 168 -13.17 -24.59 -18.14
C ILE A 168 -12.48 -25.21 -16.95
N GLN A 169 -12.14 -26.49 -17.11
CA GLN A 169 -11.34 -27.28 -16.20
C GLN A 169 -10.14 -26.45 -15.74
N MET A 170 -10.21 -26.03 -14.48
CA MET A 170 -9.06 -25.57 -13.73
C MET A 170 -7.99 -26.64 -13.86
N ASN A 171 -6.86 -26.30 -14.50
CA ASN A 171 -5.60 -26.65 -13.86
C ASN A 171 -5.79 -26.16 -12.42
N GLU A 172 -5.97 -27.08 -11.48
CA GLU A 172 -6.02 -26.78 -10.07
C GLU A 172 -4.78 -25.93 -9.79
N ILE A 173 -4.96 -24.62 -9.68
CA ILE A 173 -3.96 -23.81 -9.00
C ILE A 173 -3.96 -24.45 -7.62
N GLU A 174 -2.90 -25.17 -7.29
CA GLU A 174 -2.64 -25.73 -5.96
C GLU A 174 -2.49 -24.52 -5.01
N ILE A 175 -3.63 -23.89 -4.69
CA ILE A 175 -3.68 -22.87 -3.67
C ILE A 175 -3.49 -23.67 -2.39
N ASP A 176 -2.34 -23.48 -1.75
CA ASP A 176 -2.09 -24.03 -0.44
C ASP A 176 -3.19 -23.54 0.52
N HIS A 177 -4.15 -24.43 0.79
CA HIS A 177 -5.26 -24.19 1.70
C HIS A 177 -4.83 -24.26 3.17
N SER A 178 -3.54 -24.43 3.46
CA SER A 178 -3.01 -24.41 4.83
C SER A 178 -3.17 -23.04 5.49
N ASN A 179 -3.01 -21.96 4.72
CA ASN A 179 -3.06 -20.58 5.21
C ASN A 179 -4.45 -19.98 5.00
N TYR A 180 -5.23 -19.86 6.08
CA TYR A 180 -6.58 -19.30 5.98
C TYR A 180 -7.03 -18.56 7.23
N VAL A 181 -8.02 -17.70 7.05
CA VAL A 181 -8.80 -17.10 8.13
C VAL A 181 -10.26 -17.35 7.85
N ALA A 182 -10.97 -17.92 8.83
CA ALA A 182 -12.38 -18.20 8.78
C ALA A 182 -13.11 -17.44 9.89
N PHE A 183 -14.29 -16.91 9.57
CA PHE A 183 -15.14 -16.23 10.52
C PHE A 183 -16.59 -16.25 10.06
N ARG A 184 -17.51 -16.00 10.98
CA ARG A 184 -18.94 -15.98 10.68
C ARG A 184 -19.47 -14.55 10.74
N VAL A 185 -20.24 -14.15 9.74
CA VAL A 185 -20.86 -12.83 9.66
C VAL A 185 -22.35 -12.98 9.42
N ASN A 186 -23.16 -12.45 10.33
CA ASN A 186 -24.62 -12.45 10.18
C ASN A 186 -25.09 -11.24 9.35
N GLU A 187 -24.72 -11.20 8.07
CA GLU A 187 -25.12 -10.14 7.14
C GLU A 187 -25.74 -10.72 5.87
N ARG A 188 -26.52 -9.89 5.17
CA ARG A 188 -27.13 -10.30 3.90
C ARG A 188 -26.05 -10.47 2.85
N PHE A 189 -26.12 -11.58 2.11
CA PHE A 189 -25.26 -11.88 0.96
C PHE A 189 -25.10 -10.71 -0.02
N GLN A 190 -26.20 -10.02 -0.33
CA GLN A 190 -26.23 -8.83 -1.20
C GLN A 190 -25.30 -7.70 -0.72
N ARG A 191 -25.14 -7.52 0.60
CA ARG A 191 -24.23 -6.50 1.14
C ARG A 191 -22.77 -6.89 0.98
N ILE A 192 -22.47 -8.19 0.94
CA ILE A 192 -21.13 -8.70 0.69
C ILE A 192 -20.77 -8.45 -0.78
N CYS A 193 -21.67 -8.74 -1.72
CA CYS A 193 -21.48 -8.38 -3.13
C CYS A 193 -21.27 -6.87 -3.31
N LEU A 194 -22.08 -6.05 -2.63
CA LEU A 194 -21.93 -4.59 -2.66
C LEU A 194 -20.56 -4.14 -2.10
N TRP A 195 -20.09 -4.75 -1.02
CA TRP A 195 -18.77 -4.47 -0.47
C TRP A 195 -17.66 -4.80 -1.48
N ILE A 196 -17.75 -5.94 -2.17
CA ILE A 196 -16.78 -6.33 -3.19
C ILE A 196 -16.78 -5.32 -4.34
N ASN A 197 -17.95 -4.99 -4.90
CA ASN A 197 -18.07 -4.05 -6.03
C ASN A 197 -17.54 -2.64 -5.68
N GLN A 198 -17.62 -2.21 -4.42
CA GLN A 198 -17.12 -0.90 -4.00
C GLN A 198 -15.62 -0.87 -3.68
N ASN A 199 -15.03 -2.00 -3.27
CA ASN A 199 -13.65 -2.03 -2.77
C ASN A 199 -12.65 -2.61 -3.77
N PHE A 200 -13.09 -3.29 -4.81
CA PHE A 200 -12.24 -3.87 -5.85
C PHE A 200 -12.49 -3.24 -7.22
N LEU A 201 -11.48 -3.30 -8.10
CA LEU A 201 -11.64 -2.95 -9.50
C LEU A 201 -12.14 -4.19 -10.25
N LEU A 202 -13.42 -4.18 -10.65
CA LEU A 202 -14.07 -5.28 -11.34
C LEU A 202 -14.33 -4.90 -12.81
N SER A 203 -14.17 -5.86 -13.73
CA SER A 203 -14.58 -5.69 -15.13
C SER A 203 -16.11 -5.59 -15.24
N ASN A 204 -16.82 -6.42 -14.46
CA ASN A 204 -18.27 -6.43 -14.33
C ASN A 204 -18.64 -6.50 -12.84
N ASP A 205 -19.67 -5.75 -12.44
CA ASP A 205 -20.20 -5.80 -11.08
C ASP A 205 -20.77 -7.19 -10.78
N ILE A 206 -20.49 -7.71 -9.59
CA ILE A 206 -21.04 -8.99 -9.15
C ILE A 206 -22.49 -8.74 -8.74
N VAL A 207 -23.44 -9.27 -9.52
CA VAL A 207 -24.87 -9.15 -9.27
C VAL A 207 -25.39 -10.42 -8.57
N PRO A 208 -26.05 -10.31 -7.41
CA PRO A 208 -26.59 -11.47 -6.68
C PRO A 208 -27.59 -12.32 -7.48
N GLU A 209 -28.32 -11.71 -8.42
CA GLU A 209 -29.32 -12.36 -9.28
C GLU A 209 -28.71 -13.27 -10.36
N GLU A 210 -27.42 -13.16 -10.65
CA GLU A 210 -26.73 -14.04 -11.62
C GLU A 210 -26.18 -15.32 -10.97
N LEU A 211 -26.22 -15.40 -9.63
CA LEU A 211 -25.64 -16.49 -8.83
C LEU A 211 -26.66 -17.57 -8.40
N GLU A 212 -27.81 -17.65 -9.10
CA GLU A 212 -29.03 -18.39 -8.71
C GLU A 212 -28.83 -19.89 -8.38
N ASP A 213 -27.77 -20.54 -8.84
CA ASP A 213 -27.55 -21.98 -8.64
C ASP A 213 -26.57 -22.34 -7.50
N SER A 214 -25.87 -21.35 -6.93
CA SER A 214 -24.96 -21.57 -5.80
C SER A 214 -24.83 -20.31 -4.97
N ASN A 215 -25.45 -20.31 -3.78
CA ASN A 215 -25.26 -19.30 -2.73
C ASN A 215 -23.81 -19.25 -2.18
N GLU A 216 -22.87 -19.98 -2.79
CA GLU A 216 -21.44 -19.88 -2.53
C GLU A 216 -20.77 -18.91 -3.52
N ILE A 217 -20.07 -17.89 -3.02
CA ILE A 217 -19.18 -17.05 -3.85
C ILE A 217 -17.76 -17.53 -3.67
N LYS A 218 -17.07 -17.81 -4.79
CA LYS A 218 -15.64 -18.12 -4.83
C LYS A 218 -14.94 -17.09 -5.72
N LEU A 219 -14.25 -16.14 -5.10
CA LEU A 219 -13.49 -15.12 -5.81
C LEU A 219 -12.02 -15.47 -5.77
N TYR A 220 -11.46 -15.67 -6.97
CA TYR A 220 -10.04 -15.91 -7.16
C TYR A 220 -9.39 -14.61 -7.62
N MET A 221 -8.50 -14.10 -6.78
CA MET A 221 -7.79 -12.85 -6.99
C MET A 221 -6.29 -13.08 -7.01
N VAL A 222 -5.58 -12.24 -7.76
CA VAL A 222 -4.12 -12.18 -7.79
C VAL A 222 -3.69 -10.79 -7.35
N SER A 223 -2.75 -10.74 -6.42
CA SER A 223 -2.07 -9.51 -6.02
C SER A 223 -1.11 -9.07 -7.12
N LEU A 224 -1.28 -7.86 -7.64
CA LEU A 224 -0.37 -7.26 -8.64
C LEU A 224 0.97 -6.81 -8.03
N TYR A 225 1.12 -6.87 -6.70
CA TYR A 225 2.39 -6.53 -6.03
C TYR A 225 3.43 -7.64 -6.17
N ASP A 226 3.01 -8.88 -5.93
CA ASP A 226 3.88 -10.04 -5.74
C ASP A 226 3.37 -11.31 -6.43
N ASN A 227 2.30 -11.21 -7.21
CA ASN A 227 1.61 -12.31 -7.87
C ASN A 227 1.11 -13.41 -6.91
N SER A 228 0.87 -13.05 -5.64
CA SER A 228 0.27 -13.97 -4.67
C SER A 228 -1.22 -14.20 -4.96
N ASN A 229 -1.64 -15.47 -4.84
CA ASN A 229 -3.02 -15.87 -5.04
C ASN A 229 -3.83 -15.68 -3.75
N ILE A 230 -5.04 -15.14 -3.89
CA ILE A 230 -5.99 -14.92 -2.82
C ILE A 230 -7.31 -15.56 -3.24
N LEU A 231 -7.93 -16.28 -2.32
CA LEU A 231 -9.21 -16.91 -2.54
C LEU A 231 -10.18 -16.50 -1.44
N PHE A 232 -11.25 -15.82 -1.83
CA PHE A 232 -12.35 -15.46 -0.96
C PHE A 232 -13.49 -16.45 -1.19
N LYS A 233 -13.85 -17.21 -0.16
CA LYS A 233 -14.98 -18.14 -0.17
C LYS A 233 -16.05 -17.65 0.80
N PHE A 234 -17.25 -17.46 0.31
CA PHE A 234 -18.44 -17.23 1.11
C PHE A 234 -19.37 -18.43 0.96
N ASN A 235 -19.85 -18.98 2.07
CA ASN A 235 -20.80 -20.09 2.08
C ASN A 235 -22.16 -19.66 2.66
N ASP A 236 -23.23 -20.36 2.30
CA ASP A 236 -24.62 -20.20 2.77
C ASP A 236 -24.76 -20.19 4.30
N GLU A 237 -23.86 -20.88 5.00
CA GLU A 237 -23.82 -20.94 6.46
C GLU A 237 -23.30 -19.64 7.10
N ASN A 238 -23.24 -18.53 6.35
CA ASN A 238 -22.71 -17.24 6.77
C ASN A 238 -21.23 -17.30 7.21
N GLN A 239 -20.49 -18.27 6.69
CA GLN A 239 -19.06 -18.43 6.94
C GLN A 239 -18.26 -17.82 5.77
N ILE A 240 -17.39 -16.88 6.10
CA ILE A 240 -16.38 -16.34 5.20
C ILE A 240 -15.06 -17.05 5.48
N LYS A 241 -14.42 -17.56 4.44
CA LYS A 241 -13.07 -18.11 4.48
C LYS A 241 -12.19 -17.37 3.48
N ILE A 242 -11.16 -16.70 3.99
CA ILE A 242 -10.13 -16.01 3.21
C ILE A 242 -8.89 -16.89 3.23
N VAL A 243 -8.45 -17.35 2.06
CA VAL A 243 -7.21 -18.12 1.88
C VAL A 243 -6.18 -17.16 1.27
N THR A 244 -5.11 -16.90 2.00
CA THR A 244 -4.01 -16.03 1.59
C THR A 244 -2.75 -16.40 2.36
N GLN A 245 -1.58 -16.23 1.75
CA GLN A 245 -0.29 -16.41 2.41
C GLN A 245 0.02 -15.27 3.39
N HIS A 246 -0.53 -14.07 3.14
CA HIS A 246 -0.20 -12.87 3.89
C HIS A 246 -1.23 -12.58 4.98
N MET A 247 -0.84 -12.78 6.24
CA MET A 247 -1.72 -12.53 7.40
C MET A 247 -2.11 -11.04 7.55
N GLU A 248 -1.21 -10.11 7.22
CA GLU A 248 -1.50 -8.67 7.29
C GLU A 248 -2.63 -8.28 6.32
N LEU A 249 -2.60 -8.83 5.11
CA LEU A 249 -3.61 -8.57 4.08
C LEU A 249 -4.98 -9.11 4.49
N ALA A 250 -5.04 -10.35 5.01
CA ALA A 250 -6.27 -10.90 5.57
C ALA A 250 -6.85 -9.98 6.66
N GLY A 251 -6.00 -9.42 7.51
CA GLY A 251 -6.40 -8.44 8.52
C GLY A 251 -7.01 -7.18 7.89
N THR A 252 -6.37 -6.61 6.87
CA THR A 252 -6.90 -5.42 6.17
C THR A 252 -8.27 -5.70 5.53
N PHE A 253 -8.46 -6.86 4.89
CA PHE A 253 -9.77 -7.25 4.36
C PHE A 253 -10.82 -7.34 5.45
N ILE A 254 -10.53 -8.04 6.55
CA ILE A 254 -11.47 -8.21 7.67
C ILE A 254 -11.83 -6.86 8.30
N GLN A 255 -10.86 -5.98 8.53
CA GLN A 255 -11.10 -4.65 9.08
C GLN A 255 -11.97 -3.79 8.15
N SER A 256 -11.70 -3.82 6.84
CA SER A 256 -12.49 -3.06 5.86
C SER A 256 -13.93 -3.58 5.75
N LEU A 257 -14.12 -4.91 5.78
CA LEU A 257 -15.43 -5.56 5.78
C LEU A 257 -16.19 -5.22 7.06
N ALA A 258 -15.53 -5.30 8.22
CA ALA A 258 -16.15 -4.93 9.49
C ALA A 258 -16.55 -3.46 9.56
N LYS A 259 -15.71 -2.56 9.04
CA LYS A 259 -16.03 -1.13 8.93
C LYS A 259 -17.23 -0.90 8.01
N PHE A 260 -17.29 -1.57 6.86
CA PHE A 260 -18.40 -1.44 5.92
C PHE A 260 -19.73 -1.97 6.48
N MET A 261 -19.67 -3.06 7.23
CA MET A 261 -20.84 -3.67 7.85
C MET A 261 -21.24 -3.03 9.18
N ASN A 262 -20.44 -2.10 9.72
CA ASN A 262 -20.59 -1.53 11.07
C ASN A 262 -20.56 -2.59 12.18
N MET A 263 -19.67 -3.59 12.07
CA MET A 263 -19.48 -4.60 13.10
C MET A 263 -18.58 -4.09 14.22
N GLU A 264 -19.08 -4.08 15.45
CA GLU A 264 -18.30 -3.66 16.62
C GLU A 264 -17.32 -4.74 17.08
N ASN A 265 -17.71 -6.03 17.02
CA ASN A 265 -16.92 -7.13 17.52
C ASN A 265 -16.94 -8.31 16.55
N LEU A 266 -15.77 -8.83 16.21
CA LEU A 266 -15.63 -9.99 15.33
C LEU A 266 -14.52 -10.91 15.84
N GLN A 267 -14.87 -12.19 16.03
CA GLN A 267 -13.94 -13.27 16.32
C GLN A 267 -13.63 -14.05 15.05
N THR A 268 -12.39 -14.48 14.92
CA THR A 268 -11.89 -15.22 13.77
C THR A 268 -11.09 -16.43 14.21
N GLU A 269 -11.09 -17.45 13.37
CA GLU A 269 -10.20 -18.61 13.43
C GLU A 269 -9.16 -18.45 12.32
N ALA A 270 -7.88 -18.55 12.65
CA ALA A 270 -6.78 -18.37 11.72
C ALA A 270 -5.86 -19.58 11.76
N ASN A 271 -5.32 -19.97 10.61
CA ASN A 271 -4.27 -20.97 10.53
C ASN A 271 -3.18 -20.44 9.61
N TYR A 272 -1.97 -20.29 10.15
CA TYR A 272 -0.79 -19.83 9.41
C TYR A 272 0.45 -20.59 9.89
N PRO A 273 0.66 -21.83 9.42
CA PRO A 273 1.76 -22.69 9.90
C PRO A 273 3.14 -22.04 9.74
N GLN A 274 3.36 -21.31 8.64
CA GLN A 274 4.62 -20.60 8.37
C GLN A 274 4.91 -19.51 9.40
N ILE A 275 3.88 -18.81 9.88
CA ILE A 275 4.03 -17.76 10.89
C ILE A 275 4.32 -18.38 12.26
N GLU A 276 3.68 -19.50 12.59
CA GLU A 276 3.96 -20.26 13.82
C GLU A 276 5.41 -20.74 13.90
N GLU A 277 5.94 -21.25 12.78
CA GLU A 277 7.35 -21.64 12.68
C GLU A 277 8.26 -20.42 12.79
N LEU A 278 7.94 -19.33 12.10
CA LEU A 278 8.73 -18.10 12.11
C LEU A 278 8.79 -17.46 13.51
N ILE A 279 7.68 -17.44 14.26
CA ILE A 279 7.66 -17.02 15.67
C ILE A 279 8.60 -17.91 16.50
N SER A 280 8.53 -19.22 16.32
CA SER A 280 9.37 -20.18 17.05
C SER A 280 10.87 -19.96 16.77
N VAL A 281 11.23 -19.70 15.51
CA VAL A 281 12.60 -19.37 15.11
C VAL A 281 13.06 -18.04 15.70
N LEU A 282 12.21 -17.01 15.67
CA LEU A 282 12.51 -15.69 16.24
C LEU A 282 12.77 -15.77 17.75
N PHE A 283 11.93 -16.49 18.50
CA PHE A 283 12.13 -16.67 19.95
C PHE A 283 13.42 -17.43 20.26
N ARG A 284 13.73 -18.51 19.52
CA ARG A 284 15.01 -19.23 19.66
C ARG A 284 16.20 -18.32 19.38
N LYS A 285 16.13 -17.47 18.34
CA LYS A 285 17.18 -16.49 18.01
C LYS A 285 17.33 -15.47 19.15
N ILE A 286 16.23 -14.96 19.70
CA ILE A 286 16.24 -14.01 20.82
C ILE A 286 16.89 -14.63 22.06
N ASP A 287 16.54 -15.87 22.43
CA ASP A 287 17.11 -16.53 23.61
C ASP A 287 18.62 -16.80 23.47
N GLY A 288 19.06 -17.23 22.29
CA GLY A 288 20.49 -17.40 21.99
C GLY A 288 21.26 -16.09 22.08
N LEU A 289 20.74 -15.02 21.46
CA LEU A 289 21.35 -13.69 21.51
C LEU A 289 21.33 -13.08 22.92
N GLN A 290 20.26 -13.26 23.69
CA GLN A 290 20.16 -12.79 25.08
C GLN A 290 21.21 -13.49 25.97
N THR A 291 21.40 -14.80 25.77
CA THR A 291 22.42 -15.56 26.51
C THR A 291 23.82 -15.06 26.18
N SER A 292 24.14 -14.90 24.89
CA SER A 292 25.42 -14.33 24.44
C SER A 292 25.64 -12.91 24.98
N TYR A 293 24.62 -12.05 24.92
CA TYR A 293 24.65 -10.69 25.44
C TYR A 293 24.95 -10.65 26.95
N ARG A 294 24.30 -11.53 27.72
CA ARG A 294 24.52 -11.65 29.17
C ARG A 294 25.95 -12.09 29.48
N ASN A 295 26.46 -13.09 28.76
CA ASN A 295 27.84 -13.58 28.93
C ASN A 295 28.87 -12.49 28.59
N LEU A 296 28.70 -11.78 27.47
CA LEU A 296 29.57 -10.64 27.11
C LEU A 296 29.51 -9.53 28.15
N THR A 297 28.35 -9.26 28.74
CA THR A 297 28.20 -8.24 29.79
C THR A 297 28.99 -8.61 31.05
N LEU A 298 29.00 -9.89 31.44
CA LEU A 298 29.78 -10.39 32.57
C LEU A 298 31.28 -10.34 32.28
N ASP A 299 31.72 -10.80 31.11
CA ASP A 299 33.12 -10.77 30.68
C ASP A 299 33.65 -9.32 30.63
N MET A 300 32.88 -8.39 30.05
CA MET A 300 33.22 -6.97 30.04
C MET A 300 33.32 -6.39 31.46
N ALA A 301 32.47 -6.82 32.40
CA ALA A 301 32.55 -6.37 33.79
C ALA A 301 33.84 -6.89 34.47
N GLN A 302 34.23 -8.13 34.21
CA GLN A 302 35.51 -8.69 34.68
C GLN A 302 36.71 -7.96 34.09
N LYS A 303 36.72 -7.74 32.76
CA LYS A 303 37.77 -6.97 32.07
C LYS A 303 37.87 -5.53 32.59
N LYS A 304 36.75 -4.87 32.88
CA LYS A 304 36.74 -3.53 33.52
C LYS A 304 37.39 -3.55 34.91
N ASN A 305 37.13 -4.58 35.71
CA ASN A 305 37.76 -4.71 37.02
C ASN A 305 39.27 -4.96 36.90
N LEU A 306 39.71 -5.78 35.94
CA LEU A 306 41.13 -5.97 35.62
C LEU A 306 41.79 -4.65 35.19
N GLN A 307 41.11 -3.86 34.36
CA GLN A 307 41.61 -2.56 33.91
C GLN A 307 41.82 -1.60 35.09
N LYS A 308 40.86 -1.52 36.02
CA LYS A 308 41.00 -0.72 37.25
C LYS A 308 42.21 -1.15 38.08
N ASN A 309 42.41 -2.46 38.24
CA ASN A 309 43.57 -2.98 38.97
C ASN A 309 44.89 -2.68 38.26
N LEU A 310 44.94 -2.77 36.93
CA LEU A 310 46.11 -2.41 36.14
C LEU A 310 46.44 -0.92 36.25
N ILE A 311 45.44 -0.04 36.25
CA ILE A 311 45.64 1.40 36.43
C ILE A 311 46.32 1.69 37.78
N VAL A 312 45.86 1.05 38.86
CA VAL A 312 46.49 1.20 40.19
C VAL A 312 47.94 0.71 40.17
N ARG A 313 48.22 -0.42 39.51
CA ARG A 313 49.59 -0.96 39.39
C ARG A 313 50.50 -0.08 38.54
N ILE A 314 49.97 0.51 37.47
CA ILE A 314 50.71 1.45 36.62
C ILE A 314 51.11 2.68 37.42
N GLU A 315 50.19 3.23 38.23
CA GLU A 315 50.48 4.40 39.06
C GLU A 315 51.54 4.09 40.14
N ASP A 316 51.45 2.91 40.77
CA ASP A 316 52.46 2.44 41.72
C ASP A 316 53.83 2.23 41.07
N ALA A 317 53.87 1.57 39.90
CA ALA A 317 55.09 1.40 39.11
C ALA A 317 55.68 2.74 38.65
N ARG A 318 54.84 3.74 38.31
CA ARG A 318 55.30 5.08 37.95
C ARG A 318 56.10 5.75 39.07
N LEU A 319 55.71 5.49 40.33
CA LEU A 319 56.37 6.05 41.52
C LEU A 319 57.64 5.28 41.91
N TYR A 320 57.62 3.94 41.81
CA TYR A 320 58.67 3.10 42.41
C TYR A 320 59.49 2.23 41.42
N ARG A 321 58.98 1.89 40.23
CA ARG A 321 59.60 0.97 39.25
C ARG A 321 59.25 1.30 37.79
N GLN A 322 60.05 2.16 37.17
CA GLN A 322 59.84 2.62 35.79
C GLN A 322 60.20 1.58 34.70
N ASP A 323 60.97 0.56 35.05
CA ASP A 323 61.41 -0.52 34.17
C ASP A 323 60.25 -1.44 33.70
N VAL A 324 59.23 -1.63 34.55
CA VAL A 324 58.06 -2.50 34.27
C VAL A 324 56.93 -1.76 33.54
N LEU A 325 57.00 -0.42 33.50
CA LEU A 325 55.96 0.46 32.96
C LEU A 325 55.52 0.12 31.52
N PRO A 326 56.46 -0.12 30.56
CA PRO A 326 56.09 -0.41 29.18
C PRO A 326 55.26 -1.69 29.03
N GLY A 327 55.56 -2.72 29.84
CA GLY A 327 54.82 -3.99 29.85
C GLY A 327 53.39 -3.81 30.36
N LEU A 328 53.21 -3.06 31.45
CA LEU A 328 51.87 -2.79 32.02
C LEU A 328 51.00 -1.94 31.07
N TYR A 329 51.59 -0.97 30.35
CA TYR A 329 50.86 -0.23 29.31
C TYR A 329 50.51 -1.10 28.11
N ALA A 330 51.38 -2.03 27.70
CA ALA A 330 51.06 -2.98 26.65
C ALA A 330 49.88 -3.89 27.02
N ASP A 331 49.85 -4.36 28.27
CA ASP A 331 48.73 -5.16 28.80
C ASP A 331 47.42 -4.35 28.90
N MET A 332 47.50 -3.07 29.29
CA MET A 332 46.36 -2.15 29.29
C MET A 332 45.80 -1.96 27.88
N ASN A 333 46.67 -1.73 26.90
CA ASN A 333 46.26 -1.52 25.52
C ASN A 333 45.57 -2.77 24.94
N LYS A 334 46.15 -3.97 25.16
CA LYS A 334 45.50 -5.23 24.78
C LYS A 334 44.12 -5.39 25.41
N LEU A 335 44.01 -5.13 26.71
CA LEU A 335 42.74 -5.22 27.42
C LEU A 335 41.71 -4.21 26.89
N THR A 336 42.16 -3.03 26.47
CA THR A 336 41.30 -1.99 25.88
C THR A 336 40.81 -2.39 24.51
N GLU A 337 41.68 -2.92 23.64
CA GLU A 337 41.30 -3.45 22.33
C GLU A 337 40.28 -4.59 22.48
N ASP A 338 40.53 -5.54 23.40
CA ASP A 338 39.59 -6.62 23.69
C ASP A 338 38.24 -6.12 24.19
N LEU A 339 38.23 -5.06 25.02
CA LEU A 339 37.01 -4.46 25.55
C LEU A 339 36.23 -3.71 24.48
N MET A 340 36.93 -3.01 23.57
CA MET A 340 36.32 -2.36 22.40
C MET A 340 35.69 -3.41 21.48
N ASN A 341 36.41 -4.48 21.17
CA ASN A 341 35.89 -5.58 20.35
C ASN A 341 34.65 -6.23 20.99
N SER A 342 34.73 -6.52 22.29
CA SER A 342 33.61 -7.09 23.05
C SER A 342 32.40 -6.14 23.06
N HIS A 343 32.63 -4.83 23.17
CA HIS A 343 31.59 -3.81 23.09
C HIS A 343 30.92 -3.78 21.71
N MET A 344 31.69 -3.81 20.62
CA MET A 344 31.13 -3.82 19.25
C MET A 344 30.25 -5.06 19.02
N ILE A 345 30.71 -6.24 19.43
CA ILE A 345 29.93 -7.48 19.31
C ILE A 345 28.65 -7.38 20.13
N ARG A 346 28.73 -6.88 21.36
CA ARG A 346 27.56 -6.66 22.22
C ARG A 346 26.55 -5.69 21.58
N GLN A 347 27.03 -4.62 20.95
CA GLN A 347 26.17 -3.65 20.27
C GLN A 347 25.46 -4.29 19.05
N LYS A 348 26.19 -5.06 18.25
CA LYS A 348 25.60 -5.81 17.12
C LYS A 348 24.54 -6.82 17.61
N ASN A 349 24.83 -7.57 18.67
CA ASN A 349 23.86 -8.50 19.27
C ASN A 349 22.60 -7.76 19.77
N PHE A 350 22.77 -6.59 20.40
CA PHE A 350 21.64 -5.78 20.85
C PHE A 350 20.77 -5.30 19.68
N GLN A 351 21.37 -4.82 18.59
CA GLN A 351 20.64 -4.42 17.39
C GLN A 351 19.85 -5.58 16.77
N GLU A 352 20.44 -6.78 16.70
CA GLU A 352 19.75 -7.97 16.20
C GLU A 352 18.60 -8.42 17.11
N ILE A 353 18.77 -8.35 18.44
CA ILE A 353 17.67 -8.59 19.40
C ILE A 353 16.53 -7.60 19.15
N GLN A 354 16.84 -6.32 18.97
CA GLN A 354 15.83 -5.29 18.73
C GLN A 354 15.06 -5.53 17.43
N LYS A 355 15.75 -5.89 16.34
CA LYS A 355 15.11 -6.25 15.07
C LYS A 355 14.20 -7.47 15.21
N SER A 356 14.67 -8.53 15.88
CA SER A 356 13.85 -9.73 16.11
C SER A 356 12.61 -9.44 16.98
N LEU A 357 12.73 -8.59 18.02
CA LEU A 357 11.59 -8.13 18.81
C LEU A 357 10.63 -7.25 18.02
N GLN A 358 11.12 -6.41 17.11
CA GLN A 358 10.27 -5.64 16.19
C GLN A 358 9.50 -6.58 15.24
N GLY A 359 10.17 -7.60 14.68
CA GLY A 359 9.53 -8.62 13.86
C GLY A 359 8.40 -9.35 14.59
N VAL A 360 8.63 -9.78 15.83
CA VAL A 360 7.57 -10.37 16.68
C VAL A 360 6.42 -9.38 16.85
N ASN A 361 6.69 -8.12 17.20
CA ASN A 361 5.62 -7.12 17.38
C ASN A 361 4.80 -6.85 16.12
N VAL A 362 5.42 -6.90 14.93
CA VAL A 362 4.70 -6.77 13.64
C VAL A 362 3.70 -7.92 13.49
N ILE A 363 4.15 -9.16 13.73
CA ILE A 363 3.28 -10.35 13.67
C ILE A 363 2.14 -10.27 14.69
N LEU A 364 2.42 -9.83 15.93
CA LEU A 364 1.38 -9.67 16.96
C LEU A 364 0.34 -8.62 16.56
N LYS A 365 0.77 -7.51 15.96
CA LYS A 365 -0.15 -6.48 15.44
C LYS A 365 -0.99 -7.02 14.29
N ALA A 366 -0.36 -7.75 13.37
CA ALA A 366 -1.04 -8.40 12.25
C ALA A 366 -2.08 -9.42 12.73
N ALA A 367 -1.75 -10.24 13.72
CA ALA A 367 -2.68 -11.20 14.32
C ALA A 367 -3.85 -10.51 15.04
N SER A 368 -3.61 -9.38 15.70
CA SER A 368 -4.67 -8.58 16.33
C SER A 368 -5.61 -7.93 15.31
N LYS A 369 -5.08 -7.49 14.16
CA LYS A 369 -5.88 -6.97 13.03
C LYS A 369 -6.80 -8.01 12.39
N LEU A 370 -6.60 -9.31 12.64
CA LEU A 370 -7.56 -10.33 12.19
C LEU A 370 -8.90 -10.23 12.93
N ARG A 371 -8.95 -9.60 14.10
CA ARG A 371 -10.15 -9.49 14.95
C ARG A 371 -10.57 -8.04 15.09
N VAL A 372 -11.83 -7.81 15.46
CA VAL A 372 -12.40 -6.46 15.57
C VAL A 372 -12.94 -6.23 16.97
N GLY A 373 -12.76 -5.01 17.47
CA GLY A 373 -13.32 -4.55 18.74
C GLY A 373 -12.61 -5.08 19.98
N THR A 374 -13.40 -5.52 20.95
CA THR A 374 -12.95 -6.04 22.25
C THR A 374 -12.03 -7.25 22.09
N TYR A 375 -12.35 -8.16 21.17
CA TYR A 375 -11.55 -9.36 20.90
C TYR A 375 -10.12 -9.03 20.44
N ALA A 376 -9.94 -7.97 19.65
CA ALA A 376 -8.61 -7.53 19.22
C ALA A 376 -7.78 -7.01 20.41
N SER A 377 -8.42 -6.27 21.32
CA SER A 377 -7.79 -5.69 22.50
C SER A 377 -7.40 -6.75 23.53
N THR A 378 -8.31 -7.68 23.84
CA THR A 378 -8.06 -8.79 24.77
C THR A 378 -6.97 -9.71 24.25
N MET A 379 -6.99 -10.03 22.95
CA MET A 379 -5.92 -10.82 22.32
C MET A 379 -4.57 -10.12 22.44
N MET A 380 -4.49 -8.82 22.19
CA MET A 380 -3.22 -8.07 22.32
C MET A 380 -2.69 -8.08 23.75
N GLN A 381 -3.57 -8.06 24.76
CA GLN A 381 -3.16 -8.19 26.16
C GLN A 381 -2.60 -9.58 26.45
N GLN A 382 -3.31 -10.64 26.07
CA GLN A 382 -2.86 -12.02 26.27
C GLN A 382 -1.59 -12.35 25.51
N LEU A 383 -1.45 -11.87 24.27
CA LEU A 383 -0.21 -12.01 23.50
C LEU A 383 0.97 -11.33 24.22
N LYS A 384 0.78 -10.14 24.78
CA LYS A 384 1.82 -9.46 25.57
C LYS A 384 2.17 -10.23 26.83
N GLU A 385 1.21 -10.86 27.50
CA GLU A 385 1.45 -11.71 28.66
C GLU A 385 2.18 -12.99 28.28
N ALA A 386 1.78 -13.66 27.21
CA ALA A 386 2.43 -14.87 26.70
C ALA A 386 3.88 -14.61 26.27
N VAL A 387 4.16 -13.44 25.66
CA VAL A 387 5.53 -12.98 25.36
C VAL A 387 6.34 -12.79 26.63
N LYS A 388 5.76 -12.20 27.69
CA LYS A 388 6.44 -12.06 29.00
C LYS A 388 6.75 -13.42 29.63
N MET A 389 5.84 -14.38 29.52
CA MET A 389 5.99 -15.74 30.03
C MET A 389 6.86 -16.64 29.12
N LYS A 390 7.32 -16.13 27.95
CA LYS A 390 8.05 -16.89 26.91
C LYS A 390 7.32 -18.18 26.47
N ASN A 391 5.99 -18.18 26.50
CA ASN A 391 5.19 -19.34 26.14
C ASN A 391 4.78 -19.26 24.66
N VAL A 392 5.59 -19.89 23.79
CA VAL A 392 5.35 -19.89 22.34
C VAL A 392 4.09 -20.68 21.95
N GLU A 393 3.78 -21.76 22.65
CA GLU A 393 2.58 -22.55 22.39
C GLU A 393 1.30 -21.77 22.69
N ALA A 394 1.30 -20.97 23.77
CA ALA A 394 0.19 -20.09 24.08
C ALA A 394 0.02 -19.02 23.00
N ILE A 395 1.11 -18.45 22.48
CA ILE A 395 1.05 -17.48 21.37
C ILE A 395 0.38 -18.10 20.13
N ASN A 396 0.81 -19.28 19.71
CA ASN A 396 0.25 -19.94 18.53
C ASN A 396 -1.23 -20.27 18.72
N LYS A 397 -1.61 -20.81 19.89
CA LYS A 397 -3.03 -21.10 20.20
C LYS A 397 -3.89 -19.82 20.20
N THR A 398 -3.41 -18.74 20.81
CA THR A 398 -4.10 -17.45 20.84
C THR A 398 -4.21 -16.83 19.45
N ILE A 399 -3.21 -16.98 18.58
CA ILE A 399 -3.31 -16.56 17.18
C ILE A 399 -4.42 -17.36 16.48
N ALA A 400 -4.38 -18.69 16.60
CA ALA A 400 -5.25 -19.58 15.86
C ALA A 400 -6.73 -19.48 16.25
N HIS A 401 -7.06 -19.60 17.54
CA HIS A 401 -8.46 -19.69 18.00
C HIS A 401 -8.94 -18.42 18.72
N GLY A 402 -8.00 -17.54 19.09
CA GLY A 402 -8.31 -16.34 19.85
C GLY A 402 -8.40 -16.62 21.35
N VAL A 403 -9.19 -15.80 22.02
CA VAL A 403 -9.41 -15.88 23.46
C VAL A 403 -10.74 -16.60 23.70
N ASN A 404 -10.72 -17.68 24.50
CA ASN A 404 -11.94 -18.28 25.06
C ASN A 404 -12.55 -17.36 26.11
#